data_AF-A0A7C6BYE1-F1
#
_entry.id   AF-A0A7C6BYE1-F1
#
_cell.length_a   1.000
_cell.length_b   1.000
_cell.length_c   1.000
_cell.angle_alpha   90.00
_cell.angle_beta   90.00
_cell.angle_gamma   90.00
#
_symmetry.space_group_name_H-M   'P 1'
#
loop_
_entity.id
_entity.type
_entity.pdbx_description
1 polymer ?
#
loop_
_entity_poly.entity_id
_entity_poly.type
_entity_poly.pdbx_seq_one_letter_code
_entity_poly.pdbx_strand_id
1 'polypeptide(L)'
;MKKKFVAISVIFGFFVFIGIAVITKLFSTGDLPIQITGALLESVVTALITYFLLTGQTTQEENKERNVKVFEKKTENFNNFIEQLWTVWDDRSISLEELNDLLKLVSKDIIPFAKPENSSAILFELNKIAEVSISSNNENSVTKKIQQSIFSIINVLSKEIGLGGEINEEINKEFDSLENRILPFLNKKSYINQLKELVKSKSMNMLSDFEMDDDSVLWWKIGKNTGVWLRVGDIYKNGTIFISFWSEFYENRKYQPYRYAQKGEWKDWLKNEYKGVELLDYNDLRQGNIVAGEKIEELANKIVEFYNTTKIDGKTIDEIIEVV
;
A
#
# COMPACT_ATOMS: atom_id res chain seq x y z
N MET A 1 -50.59 -38.19 -21.03
CA MET A 1 -51.49 -38.23 -22.21
C MET A 1 -50.91 -37.54 -23.45
N LYS A 2 -50.39 -36.30 -23.37
CA LYS A 2 -49.86 -35.56 -24.53
C LYS A 2 -48.78 -36.29 -25.37
N LYS A 3 -47.77 -36.91 -24.75
CA LYS A 3 -46.70 -37.64 -25.48
C LYS A 3 -47.21 -38.86 -26.28
N LYS A 4 -48.20 -39.59 -25.74
CA LYS A 4 -48.82 -40.74 -26.44
C LYS A 4 -49.67 -40.28 -27.63
N PHE A 5 -50.36 -39.15 -27.49
CA PHE A 5 -51.16 -38.56 -28.56
C PHE A 5 -50.29 -38.07 -29.72
N VAL A 6 -49.18 -37.38 -29.43
CA VAL A 6 -48.20 -36.94 -30.45
C VAL A 6 -47.62 -38.13 -31.21
N ALA A 7 -47.22 -39.21 -30.51
CA ALA A 7 -46.70 -40.41 -31.16
C ALA A 7 -47.72 -41.04 -32.12
N ILE A 8 -48.99 -41.15 -31.70
CA ILE A 8 -50.08 -41.69 -32.53
C ILE A 8 -50.32 -40.79 -33.76
N SER A 9 -50.33 -39.46 -33.58
CA SER A 9 -50.50 -38.51 -34.69
C SER A 9 -49.35 -38.56 -35.71
N VAL A 10 -48.11 -38.74 -35.25
CA VAL A 10 -46.94 -38.87 -36.14
C VAL A 10 -47.01 -40.17 -36.94
N ILE A 11 -47.34 -41.28 -36.29
CA ILE A 11 -47.51 -42.59 -36.95
C ILE A 11 -48.64 -42.49 -38.00
N PHE A 12 -49.77 -41.92 -37.62
CA PHE A 12 -50.91 -41.73 -38.53
C PHE A 12 -50.54 -40.84 -39.72
N GLY A 13 -49.87 -39.71 -39.49
CA GLY A 13 -49.41 -38.81 -40.55
C GLY A 13 -48.44 -39.48 -41.52
N PHE A 14 -47.55 -40.34 -41.01
CA PHE A 14 -46.61 -41.12 -41.84
C PHE A 14 -47.35 -42.09 -42.79
N PHE A 15 -48.36 -42.82 -42.28
CA PHE A 15 -49.18 -43.70 -43.12
C PHE A 15 -50.01 -42.94 -44.15
N VAL A 16 -50.57 -41.78 -43.77
CA VAL A 16 -51.30 -40.90 -44.70
C VAL A 16 -50.37 -40.40 -45.80
N PHE A 17 -49.14 -39.99 -45.47
CA PHE A 17 -48.14 -39.56 -46.44
C PHE A 17 -47.77 -40.67 -47.44
N ILE A 18 -47.52 -41.89 -46.95
CA ILE A 18 -47.25 -43.05 -47.83
C ILE A 18 -48.44 -43.31 -48.76
N GLY A 19 -49.67 -43.27 -48.24
CA GLY A 19 -50.88 -43.47 -49.02
C GLY A 19 -51.02 -42.45 -50.14
N ILE A 20 -50.79 -41.16 -49.84
CA ILE A 20 -50.81 -40.07 -50.83
C ILE A 20 -49.73 -40.29 -51.90
N ALA A 21 -48.49 -40.60 -51.49
CA ALA A 21 -47.36 -40.77 -52.40
C ALA A 21 -47.58 -41.93 -53.41
N VAL A 22 -48.26 -43.00 -52.98
CA VAL A 22 -48.66 -44.11 -53.86
C VAL A 22 -49.77 -43.69 -54.83
N ILE A 23 -50.82 -43.03 -54.33
CA ILE A 23 -51.99 -42.60 -55.14
C ILE A 23 -51.57 -41.61 -56.23
N THR A 24 -50.69 -40.66 -55.90
CA THR A 24 -50.19 -39.66 -56.86
C THR A 24 -49.12 -40.20 -57.80
N LYS A 25 -48.76 -41.50 -57.69
CA LYS A 25 -47.64 -42.12 -58.40
C LYS A 25 -46.33 -41.35 -58.24
N LEU A 26 -46.14 -40.71 -57.09
CA LEU A 26 -44.91 -39.99 -56.79
C LEU A 26 -43.73 -40.97 -56.73
N PHE A 27 -44.00 -42.19 -56.26
CA PHE A 27 -43.06 -43.30 -56.17
C PHE A 27 -43.70 -44.60 -56.67
N SER A 28 -42.91 -45.48 -57.30
CA SER A 28 -43.35 -46.84 -57.62
C SER A 28 -43.38 -47.69 -56.35
N THR A 29 -44.31 -48.63 -56.27
CA THR A 29 -44.43 -49.54 -55.11
C THR A 29 -43.18 -50.39 -54.87
N GLY A 30 -42.36 -50.62 -55.90
CA GLY A 30 -41.07 -51.31 -55.76
C GLY A 30 -39.94 -50.45 -55.16
N ASP A 31 -40.03 -49.12 -55.30
CA ASP A 31 -38.97 -48.19 -54.90
C ASP A 31 -39.19 -47.62 -53.48
N LEU A 32 -40.42 -47.72 -52.97
CA LEU A 32 -40.82 -47.28 -51.64
C LEU A 32 -39.91 -47.78 -50.50
N PRO A 33 -39.56 -49.08 -50.43
CA PRO A 33 -38.65 -49.57 -49.39
C PRO A 33 -37.29 -48.88 -49.43
N ILE A 34 -36.71 -48.72 -50.63
CA ILE A 34 -35.39 -48.10 -50.83
C ILE A 34 -35.42 -46.64 -50.38
N GLN A 35 -36.47 -45.89 -50.76
CA GLN A 35 -36.59 -44.48 -50.39
C GLN A 35 -36.85 -44.27 -48.90
N ILE A 36 -37.68 -45.11 -48.27
CA ILE A 36 -37.88 -45.07 -46.81
C ILE A 36 -36.57 -45.38 -46.10
N THR A 37 -35.81 -46.39 -46.55
CA THR A 37 -34.50 -46.69 -45.96
C THR A 37 -33.50 -45.56 -46.17
N GLY A 38 -33.51 -44.90 -47.34
CA GLY A 38 -32.69 -43.72 -47.62
C GLY A 38 -33.02 -42.56 -46.68
N ALA A 39 -34.29 -42.21 -46.53
CA ALA A 39 -34.74 -41.14 -45.64
C ALA A 39 -34.45 -41.45 -44.16
N LEU A 40 -34.59 -42.71 -43.73
CA LEU A 40 -34.22 -43.13 -42.38
C LEU A 40 -32.72 -43.00 -42.16
N LEU A 41 -31.89 -43.42 -43.12
CA LEU A 41 -30.44 -43.31 -43.05
C LEU A 41 -29.98 -41.86 -43.03
N GLU A 42 -30.57 -40.99 -43.86
CA GLU A 42 -30.37 -39.53 -43.82
C GLU A 42 -30.70 -38.97 -42.45
N SER A 43 -31.86 -39.31 -41.88
CA SER A 43 -32.27 -38.82 -40.56
C SER A 43 -31.32 -39.24 -39.44
N VAL A 44 -30.81 -40.48 -39.50
CA VAL A 44 -29.85 -41.00 -38.53
C VAL A 44 -28.51 -40.29 -38.65
N VAL A 45 -28.01 -40.09 -39.88
CA VAL A 45 -26.76 -39.34 -40.12
C VAL A 45 -26.92 -37.89 -39.64
N THR A 46 -28.03 -37.23 -39.95
CA THR A 46 -28.31 -35.87 -39.46
C THR A 46 -28.38 -35.81 -37.93
N ALA A 47 -29.03 -36.77 -37.28
CA ALA A 47 -29.10 -36.84 -35.83
C ALA A 47 -27.71 -37.05 -35.19
N LEU A 48 -26.86 -37.89 -35.79
CA LEU A 48 -25.48 -38.09 -35.36
C LEU A 48 -24.64 -36.82 -35.52
N ILE A 49 -24.71 -36.15 -36.68
CA ILE A 49 -24.01 -34.87 -36.91
C ILE A 49 -24.45 -33.83 -35.88
N THR A 50 -25.76 -33.73 -35.64
CA THR A 50 -26.33 -32.78 -34.65
C THR A 50 -25.83 -33.09 -33.24
N TYR A 51 -25.81 -34.37 -32.86
CA TYR A 51 -25.27 -34.81 -31.57
C TYR A 51 -23.80 -34.43 -31.41
N PHE A 52 -22.96 -34.67 -32.43
CA PHE A 52 -21.56 -34.27 -32.39
C PHE A 52 -21.36 -32.75 -32.35
N LEU A 53 -22.17 -31.97 -33.07
CA LEU A 53 -22.11 -30.51 -33.05
C LEU A 53 -22.48 -29.94 -31.68
N LEU A 54 -23.59 -30.37 -31.09
CA LEU A 54 -24.02 -29.92 -29.76
C LEU A 54 -23.00 -30.30 -28.69
N THR A 55 -22.46 -31.52 -28.76
CA THR A 55 -21.42 -31.98 -27.82
C THR A 55 -20.14 -31.16 -27.97
N GLY A 56 -19.73 -30.88 -29.22
CA GLY A 56 -18.56 -30.06 -29.51
C GLY A 56 -18.70 -28.62 -29.00
N GLN A 57 -19.86 -27.99 -29.21
CA GLN A 57 -20.16 -26.64 -28.72
C GLN A 57 -20.21 -26.59 -27.19
N THR A 58 -20.92 -27.51 -26.55
CA THR A 58 -21.03 -27.57 -25.08
C THR A 58 -19.64 -27.74 -24.43
N THR A 59 -18.82 -28.64 -24.97
CA THR A 59 -17.45 -28.86 -24.47
C THR A 59 -16.57 -27.63 -24.66
N GLN A 60 -16.74 -26.88 -25.76
CA GLN A 60 -16.01 -25.63 -25.97
C GLN A 60 -16.45 -24.52 -25.01
N GLU A 61 -17.75 -24.40 -24.76
CA GLU A 61 -18.30 -23.43 -23.80
C GLU A 61 -17.85 -23.73 -22.37
N GLU A 62 -17.93 -24.99 -21.93
CA GLU A 62 -17.46 -25.41 -20.60
C GLU A 62 -15.95 -25.14 -20.43
N ASN A 63 -15.14 -25.47 -21.44
CA ASN A 63 -13.71 -25.18 -21.41
C ASN A 63 -13.43 -23.67 -21.38
N LYS A 64 -14.17 -22.87 -22.14
CA LYS A 64 -14.05 -21.41 -22.13
C LYS A 64 -14.43 -20.85 -20.76
N GLU A 65 -15.56 -21.26 -20.19
CA GLU A 65 -16.01 -20.81 -18.88
C GLU A 65 -15.01 -21.20 -17.78
N ARG A 66 -14.50 -22.43 -17.81
CA ARG A 66 -13.44 -22.87 -16.90
C ARG A 66 -12.19 -22.01 -17.04
N ASN A 67 -11.73 -21.75 -18.26
CA ASN A 67 -10.54 -20.94 -18.51
C ASN A 67 -10.73 -19.49 -18.04
N VAL A 68 -11.91 -18.92 -18.24
CA VAL A 68 -12.25 -17.58 -17.73
C VAL A 68 -12.20 -17.57 -16.20
N LYS A 69 -12.86 -18.52 -15.53
CA LYS A 69 -12.83 -18.61 -14.05
C LYS A 69 -11.43 -18.81 -13.49
N VAL A 70 -10.60 -19.64 -14.14
CA VAL A 70 -9.19 -19.84 -13.74
C VAL A 70 -8.39 -18.55 -13.94
N PHE A 71 -8.63 -17.83 -15.04
CA PHE A 71 -7.98 -16.54 -15.31
C PHE A 71 -8.37 -15.46 -14.29
N GLU A 72 -9.66 -15.35 -13.96
CA GLU A 72 -10.17 -14.45 -12.93
C GLU A 72 -9.53 -14.74 -11.58
N LYS A 73 -9.53 -16.02 -11.17
CA LYS A 73 -8.93 -16.42 -9.89
C LYS A 73 -7.42 -16.19 -9.84
N LYS A 74 -6.73 -16.46 -10.96
CA LYS A 74 -5.30 -16.17 -11.10
C LYS A 74 -5.01 -14.68 -10.93
N THR A 75 -5.79 -13.83 -11.60
CA THR A 75 -5.65 -12.37 -11.53
C THR A 75 -5.92 -11.85 -10.12
N GLU A 76 -6.98 -12.34 -9.48
CA GLU A 76 -7.31 -12.02 -8.08
C GLU A 76 -6.15 -12.36 -7.14
N ASN A 77 -5.63 -13.58 -7.21
CA ASN A 77 -4.54 -14.02 -6.34
C ASN A 77 -3.25 -13.22 -6.55
N PHE A 78 -2.91 -12.89 -7.80
CA PHE A 78 -1.71 -12.13 -8.11
C PHE A 78 -1.83 -10.68 -7.65
N ASN A 79 -3.00 -10.05 -7.86
CA ASN A 79 -3.25 -8.69 -7.36
C ASN A 79 -3.22 -8.63 -5.83
N ASN A 80 -3.83 -9.60 -5.15
CA ASN A 80 -3.77 -9.68 -3.70
C ASN A 80 -2.32 -9.79 -3.21
N PHE A 81 -1.49 -10.60 -3.88
CA PHE A 81 -0.08 -10.69 -3.52
C PHE A 81 0.70 -9.39 -3.77
N ILE A 82 0.41 -8.67 -4.86
CA ILE A 82 1.00 -7.34 -5.13
C ILE A 82 0.57 -6.33 -4.05
N GLU A 83 -0.69 -6.34 -3.62
CA GLU A 83 -1.17 -5.50 -2.52
C GLU A 83 -0.46 -5.81 -1.21
N GLN A 84 -0.23 -7.08 -0.90
CA GLN A 84 0.53 -7.50 0.27
C GLN A 84 2.00 -7.07 0.18
N LEU A 85 2.64 -7.15 -1.00
CA LEU A 85 3.99 -6.61 -1.22
C LEU A 85 4.06 -5.11 -0.90
N TRP A 86 3.07 -4.34 -1.33
CA TRP A 86 3.00 -2.91 -1.03
C TRP A 86 2.73 -2.62 0.45
N THR A 87 1.90 -3.44 1.09
CA THR A 87 1.57 -3.30 2.51
C THR A 87 2.80 -3.51 3.39
N VAL A 88 3.56 -4.58 3.15
CA VAL A 88 4.80 -4.82 3.93
C VAL A 88 5.90 -3.84 3.59
N TRP A 89 5.83 -3.15 2.45
CA TRP A 89 6.80 -2.13 2.04
C TRP A 89 6.44 -0.72 2.54
N ASP A 90 5.31 -0.53 3.22
CA ASP A 90 4.80 0.79 3.61
C ASP A 90 5.79 1.58 4.48
N ASP A 91 6.51 0.90 5.38
CA ASP A 91 7.53 1.50 6.23
C ASP A 91 8.94 1.57 5.59
N ARG A 92 9.05 1.18 4.32
CA ARG A 92 10.29 1.11 3.53
C ARG A 92 11.35 0.17 4.11
N SER A 93 10.92 -0.76 4.96
CA SER A 93 11.68 -1.90 5.42
C SER A 93 10.84 -3.18 5.23
N ILE A 94 11.44 -4.36 5.38
CA ILE A 94 10.70 -5.62 5.39
C ILE A 94 11.29 -6.48 6.49
N SER A 95 10.46 -6.88 7.46
CA SER A 95 10.85 -7.77 8.55
C SER A 95 10.95 -9.23 8.07
N LEU A 96 11.67 -10.08 8.82
CA LEU A 96 11.71 -11.51 8.52
C LEU A 96 10.36 -12.20 8.73
N GLU A 97 9.55 -11.72 9.67
CA GLU A 97 8.18 -12.21 9.86
C GLU A 97 7.30 -11.88 8.65
N GLU A 98 7.36 -10.64 8.14
CA GLU A 98 6.63 -10.22 6.94
C GLU A 98 7.06 -11.01 5.71
N LEU A 99 8.36 -11.25 5.57
CA LEU A 99 8.89 -12.06 4.48
C LEU A 99 8.40 -13.53 4.55
N ASN A 100 8.30 -14.09 5.76
CA ASN A 100 7.73 -15.42 5.96
C ASN A 100 6.24 -15.46 5.60
N ASP A 101 5.49 -14.39 5.85
CA ASP A 101 4.09 -14.31 5.42
C ASP A 101 3.96 -14.20 3.89
N LEU A 102 4.82 -13.41 3.23
CA LEU A 102 4.91 -13.40 1.77
C LEU A 102 5.24 -14.79 1.21
N LEU A 103 6.14 -15.55 1.83
CA LEU A 103 6.48 -16.92 1.42
C LEU A 103 5.27 -17.87 1.50
N LYS A 104 4.43 -17.74 2.54
CA LYS A 104 3.18 -18.51 2.65
C LYS A 104 2.21 -18.16 1.53
N LEU A 105 2.08 -16.87 1.19
CA LEU A 105 1.25 -16.42 0.07
C LEU A 105 1.76 -16.95 -1.26
N VAL A 106 3.08 -16.94 -1.50
CA VAL A 106 3.66 -17.55 -2.71
C VAL A 106 3.26 -19.03 -2.81
N SER A 107 3.40 -19.76 -1.71
CA SER A 107 3.10 -21.19 -1.66
C SER A 107 1.61 -21.50 -1.88
N LYS A 108 0.73 -20.68 -1.32
CA LYS A 108 -0.73 -20.89 -1.32
C LYS A 108 -1.43 -20.33 -2.56
N ASP A 109 -1.02 -19.14 -3.00
CA ASP A 109 -1.78 -18.31 -3.95
C ASP A 109 -1.05 -18.11 -5.29
N ILE A 110 0.28 -18.22 -5.34
CA ILE A 110 1.07 -18.02 -6.56
C ILE A 110 1.40 -19.35 -7.23
N ILE A 111 2.07 -20.28 -6.53
CA ILE A 111 2.53 -21.56 -7.10
C ILE A 111 1.41 -22.35 -7.82
N PRO A 112 0.15 -22.41 -7.31
CA PRO A 112 -0.90 -23.17 -8.00
C PRO A 112 -1.33 -22.61 -9.36
N PHE A 113 -1.06 -21.32 -9.62
CA PHE A 113 -1.53 -20.61 -10.82
C PHE A 113 -0.40 -20.08 -11.70
N ALA A 114 0.82 -20.00 -11.14
CA ALA A 114 2.00 -19.49 -11.81
C ALA A 114 2.78 -20.60 -12.54
N LYS A 115 3.47 -20.23 -13.61
CA LYS A 115 4.46 -21.12 -14.24
C LYS A 115 5.63 -21.41 -13.27
N PRO A 116 6.25 -22.60 -13.31
CA PRO A 116 7.36 -22.94 -12.41
C PRO A 116 8.53 -21.95 -12.50
N GLU A 117 8.84 -21.47 -13.71
CA GLU A 117 9.95 -20.53 -13.93
C GLU A 117 9.66 -19.17 -13.27
N ASN A 118 8.41 -18.71 -13.35
CA ASN A 118 7.97 -17.45 -12.75
C ASN A 118 7.89 -17.55 -11.23
N SER A 119 7.37 -18.67 -10.70
CA SER A 119 7.39 -18.95 -9.26
C SER A 119 8.82 -18.93 -8.71
N SER A 120 9.77 -19.53 -9.45
CA SER A 120 11.18 -19.55 -9.08
C SER A 120 11.79 -18.14 -9.11
N ALA A 121 11.45 -17.33 -10.12
CA ALA A 121 11.90 -15.94 -10.21
C ALA A 121 11.39 -15.09 -9.04
N ILE A 122 10.13 -15.27 -8.63
CA ILE A 122 9.54 -14.57 -7.48
C ILE A 122 10.28 -14.96 -6.19
N LEU A 123 10.48 -16.25 -5.95
CA LEU A 123 11.22 -16.74 -4.77
C LEU A 123 12.67 -16.25 -4.76
N PHE A 124 13.32 -16.14 -5.92
CA PHE A 124 14.66 -15.58 -6.03
C PHE A 124 14.71 -14.11 -5.61
N GLU A 125 13.75 -13.29 -6.04
CA GLU A 125 13.67 -11.89 -5.61
C GLU A 125 13.34 -11.75 -4.12
N LEU A 126 12.46 -12.59 -3.56
CA LEU A 126 12.20 -12.62 -2.11
C LEU A 126 13.46 -12.99 -1.30
N ASN A 127 14.30 -13.91 -1.81
CA ASN A 127 15.58 -14.23 -1.17
C ASN A 127 16.55 -13.04 -1.18
N LYS A 128 16.61 -12.28 -2.29
CA LYS A 128 17.41 -11.05 -2.32
C LYS A 128 16.95 -10.03 -1.28
N ILE A 129 15.63 -9.87 -1.11
CA ILE A 129 15.07 -9.01 -0.06
C ILE A 129 15.56 -9.47 1.31
N ALA A 130 15.51 -10.77 1.60
CA ALA A 130 16.02 -11.36 2.84
C ALA A 130 17.52 -11.04 3.06
N GLU A 131 18.35 -11.32 2.05
CA GLU A 131 19.80 -11.12 2.11
C GLU A 131 20.16 -9.66 2.39
N VAL A 132 19.51 -8.72 1.68
CA VAL A 132 19.74 -7.29 1.83
C VAL A 132 19.30 -6.80 3.21
N SER A 133 18.18 -7.32 3.73
CA SER A 133 17.64 -6.97 5.05
C SER A 133 18.55 -7.44 6.20
N ILE A 134 19.28 -8.53 6.01
CA ILE A 134 20.20 -9.09 7.02
C ILE A 134 21.59 -8.44 6.96
N SER A 135 22.07 -8.04 5.78
CA SER A 135 23.52 -7.88 5.52
C SER A 135 24.04 -6.44 5.44
N SER A 136 23.22 -5.40 5.65
CA SER A 136 23.62 -4.04 5.27
C SER A 136 23.45 -2.98 6.37
N ASN A 137 24.48 -2.17 6.53
CA ASN A 137 24.53 -1.02 7.45
C ASN A 137 24.14 0.32 6.78
N ASN A 138 23.69 0.33 5.50
CA ASN A 138 23.31 1.55 4.78
C ASN A 138 21.87 1.48 4.29
N GLU A 139 20.97 2.09 5.07
CA GLU A 139 19.50 2.07 4.92
C GLU A 139 19.02 2.52 3.53
N ASN A 140 19.61 3.57 2.94
CA ASN A 140 19.19 4.05 1.61
C ASN A 140 19.48 3.03 0.49
N SER A 141 20.65 2.39 0.57
CA SER A 141 21.06 1.41 -0.44
C SER A 141 20.27 0.11 -0.33
N VAL A 142 19.87 -0.25 0.89
CA VAL A 142 18.95 -1.36 1.18
C VAL A 142 17.60 -1.10 0.57
N THR A 143 17.07 0.10 0.86
CA THR A 143 15.71 0.46 0.47
C THR A 143 15.52 0.37 -1.05
N LYS A 144 16.46 0.93 -1.83
CA LYS A 144 16.41 0.86 -3.29
C LYS A 144 16.54 -0.56 -3.83
N LYS A 145 17.35 -1.41 -3.22
CA LYS A 145 17.49 -2.82 -3.65
C LYS A 145 16.22 -3.62 -3.40
N ILE A 146 15.57 -3.42 -2.26
CA ILE A 146 14.29 -4.07 -1.95
C ILE A 146 13.22 -3.62 -2.95
N GLN A 147 13.11 -2.31 -3.19
CA GLN A 147 12.17 -1.76 -4.18
C GLN A 147 12.39 -2.36 -5.59
N GLN A 148 13.65 -2.49 -6.03
CA GLN A 148 13.98 -3.12 -7.31
C GLN A 148 13.54 -4.59 -7.37
N SER A 149 13.68 -5.34 -6.27
CA SER A 149 13.19 -6.71 -6.19
C SER A 149 11.65 -6.76 -6.21
N ILE A 150 10.96 -5.83 -5.54
CA ILE A 150 9.48 -5.71 -5.62
C ILE A 150 9.04 -5.43 -7.05
N PHE A 151 9.67 -4.48 -7.75
CA PHE A 151 9.36 -4.20 -9.16
C PHE A 151 9.61 -5.40 -10.07
N SER A 152 10.71 -6.14 -9.83
CA SER A 152 10.98 -7.39 -10.55
C SER A 152 9.86 -8.42 -10.36
N ILE A 153 9.36 -8.59 -9.13
CA ILE A 153 8.25 -9.50 -8.82
C ILE A 153 6.97 -9.05 -9.54
N ILE A 154 6.62 -7.76 -9.46
CA ILE A 154 5.44 -7.20 -10.14
C ILE A 154 5.53 -7.42 -11.65
N ASN A 155 6.71 -7.25 -12.24
CA ASN A 155 6.93 -7.49 -13.67
C ASN A 155 6.76 -8.96 -14.07
N VAL A 156 7.22 -9.89 -13.24
CA VAL A 156 7.01 -11.34 -13.47
C VAL A 156 5.52 -11.67 -13.47
N LEU A 157 4.77 -11.18 -12.47
CA LEU A 157 3.33 -11.42 -12.34
C LEU A 157 2.55 -10.77 -13.48
N SER A 158 2.87 -9.52 -13.85
CA SER A 158 2.20 -8.77 -14.91
C SER A 158 2.38 -9.43 -16.28
N LYS A 159 3.61 -9.87 -16.59
CA LYS A 159 3.91 -10.64 -17.81
C LYS A 159 3.15 -11.97 -17.86
N GLU A 160 2.97 -12.60 -16.70
CA GLU A 160 2.27 -13.87 -16.62
C GLU A 160 0.75 -13.75 -16.81
N ILE A 161 0.14 -12.67 -16.31
CA ILE A 161 -1.28 -12.39 -16.54
C ILE A 161 -1.50 -11.98 -18.00
N GLY A 162 -0.53 -11.29 -18.62
CA GLY A 162 -0.60 -10.87 -20.02
C GLY A 162 -1.44 -9.60 -20.24
N LEU A 163 -1.67 -8.80 -19.19
CA LEU A 163 -2.48 -7.57 -19.23
C LEU A 163 -1.66 -6.27 -19.38
N GLY A 164 -0.41 -6.35 -19.87
CA GLY A 164 0.48 -5.18 -19.96
C GLY A 164 0.98 -4.71 -18.57
N GLY A 165 1.62 -3.54 -18.51
CA GLY A 165 2.02 -2.92 -17.24
C GLY A 165 3.42 -3.24 -16.71
N GLU A 166 4.37 -3.62 -17.59
CA GLU A 166 5.77 -3.77 -17.17
C GLU A 166 6.34 -2.42 -16.71
N ILE A 167 6.85 -2.39 -15.47
CA ILE A 167 7.68 -1.32 -14.92
C ILE A 167 9.04 -1.40 -15.63
N ASN A 168 9.14 -0.73 -16.77
CA ASN A 168 10.35 -0.60 -17.55
C ASN A 168 11.26 0.52 -17.00
N GLU A 169 12.41 0.75 -17.63
CA GLU A 169 13.37 1.79 -17.18
C GLU A 169 12.79 3.21 -17.16
N GLU A 170 11.87 3.53 -18.07
CA GLU A 170 11.25 4.86 -18.15
C GLU A 170 10.28 5.07 -16.98
N ILE A 171 9.38 4.11 -16.75
CA ILE A 171 8.45 4.13 -15.62
C ILE A 171 9.21 4.12 -14.29
N ASN A 172 10.29 3.34 -14.19
CA ASN A 172 11.13 3.31 -13.00
C ASN A 172 11.76 4.68 -12.70
N LYS A 173 12.21 5.43 -13.72
CA LYS A 173 12.73 6.79 -13.55
C LYS A 173 11.65 7.76 -13.06
N GLU A 174 10.41 7.61 -13.53
CA GLU A 174 9.29 8.41 -13.04
C GLU A 174 8.93 8.07 -11.58
N PHE A 175 8.98 6.78 -11.20
CA PHE A 175 8.85 6.38 -9.80
C PHE A 175 9.95 6.98 -8.94
N ASP A 176 11.22 6.90 -9.35
CA ASP A 176 12.34 7.53 -8.65
C ASP A 176 12.14 9.05 -8.51
N SER A 177 11.71 9.72 -9.59
CA SER A 177 11.44 11.17 -9.59
C SER A 177 10.33 11.53 -8.61
N LEU A 178 9.23 10.79 -8.61
CA LEU A 178 8.12 10.98 -7.67
C LEU A 178 8.58 10.70 -6.23
N GLU A 179 9.30 9.61 -6.02
CA GLU A 179 9.81 9.21 -4.72
C GLU A 179 10.71 10.30 -4.12
N ASN A 180 11.65 10.83 -4.89
CA ASN A 180 12.53 11.91 -4.44
C ASN A 180 11.78 13.19 -4.06
N ARG A 181 10.56 13.42 -4.60
CA ARG A 181 9.71 14.56 -4.24
C ARG A 181 8.92 14.31 -2.96
N ILE A 182 8.52 13.06 -2.69
CA ILE A 182 7.69 12.72 -1.52
C ILE A 182 8.53 12.38 -0.28
N LEU A 183 9.73 11.82 -0.45
CA LEU A 183 10.55 11.35 0.67
C LEU A 183 10.86 12.43 1.71
N PRO A 184 11.26 13.65 1.34
CA PRO A 184 11.55 14.67 2.34
C PRO A 184 10.32 15.00 3.20
N PHE A 185 9.13 15.03 2.59
CA PHE A 185 7.89 15.23 3.33
C PHE A 185 7.59 14.08 4.31
N LEU A 186 7.76 12.84 3.87
CA LEU A 186 7.54 11.65 4.71
C LEU A 186 8.55 11.59 5.87
N ASN A 187 9.83 11.83 5.58
CA ASN A 187 10.90 11.87 6.57
C ASN A 187 10.62 12.93 7.65
N LYS A 188 10.33 14.17 7.23
CA LYS A 188 9.96 15.26 8.14
C LYS A 188 8.82 14.85 9.08
N LYS A 189 7.74 14.30 8.52
CA LYS A 189 6.57 13.86 9.29
C LYS A 189 6.96 12.77 10.30
N SER A 190 7.76 11.80 9.87
CA SER A 190 8.24 10.71 10.73
C SER A 190 9.08 11.24 11.89
N TYR A 191 10.09 12.08 11.62
CA TYR A 191 10.98 12.64 12.64
C TYR A 191 10.24 13.48 13.68
N ILE A 192 9.30 14.32 13.25
CA ILE A 192 8.50 15.14 14.18
C ILE A 192 7.62 14.27 15.07
N ASN A 193 6.97 13.24 14.50
CA ASN A 193 6.15 12.32 15.28
C ASN A 193 6.99 11.55 16.31
N GLN A 194 8.15 11.02 15.89
CA GLN A 194 9.07 10.32 16.76
C GLN A 194 9.54 11.24 17.90
N LEU A 195 9.99 12.45 17.58
CA LEU A 195 10.44 13.42 18.56
C LEU A 195 9.34 13.77 19.57
N LYS A 196 8.11 14.02 19.09
CA LYS A 196 6.94 14.30 19.92
C LYS A 196 6.67 13.18 20.92
N GLU A 197 6.61 11.92 20.47
CA GLU A 197 6.32 10.79 21.35
C GLU A 197 7.47 10.50 22.33
N LEU A 198 8.72 10.68 21.91
CA LEU A 198 9.89 10.58 22.80
C LEU A 198 9.88 11.67 23.88
N VAL A 199 9.62 12.93 23.52
CA VAL A 199 9.54 14.04 24.50
C VAL A 199 8.38 13.81 25.47
N LYS A 200 7.21 13.41 24.97
CA LYS A 200 6.03 13.12 25.81
C LYS A 200 6.31 11.99 26.80
N SER A 201 6.90 10.88 26.36
CA SER A 201 7.20 9.74 27.22
C SER A 201 8.28 10.08 28.27
N LYS A 202 9.39 10.69 27.85
CA LYS A 202 10.52 11.04 28.72
C LYS A 202 10.19 12.16 29.72
N SER A 203 9.26 13.06 29.38
CA SER A 203 8.76 14.10 30.29
C SER A 203 7.60 13.63 31.19
N MET A 204 7.28 12.33 31.23
CA MET A 204 6.15 11.80 32.01
C MET A 204 4.81 12.50 31.69
N ASN A 205 4.58 12.80 30.41
CA ASN A 205 3.43 13.54 29.87
C ASN A 205 3.33 15.03 30.26
N MET A 206 4.35 15.63 30.89
CA MET A 206 4.34 17.07 31.18
C MET A 206 4.40 17.91 29.89
N LEU A 207 5.10 17.41 28.86
CA LEU A 207 5.20 18.03 27.53
C LEU A 207 4.38 17.25 26.49
N SER A 208 3.06 17.21 26.65
CA SER A 208 2.16 16.46 25.75
C SER A 208 1.39 17.30 24.73
N ASP A 209 1.13 18.58 25.04
CA ASP A 209 0.39 19.49 24.17
C ASP A 209 1.37 20.15 23.19
N PHE A 210 1.35 19.68 21.95
CA PHE A 210 2.34 19.99 20.92
C PHE A 210 1.69 20.60 19.69
N GLU A 211 2.34 21.61 19.13
CA GLU A 211 2.03 22.16 17.81
C GLU A 211 3.30 22.52 17.04
N MET A 212 3.16 22.63 15.73
CA MET A 212 4.21 23.09 14.83
C MET A 212 3.67 24.23 13.99
N ASP A 213 4.45 25.29 13.87
CA ASP A 213 4.08 26.45 13.05
C ASP A 213 4.50 26.31 11.58
N ASP A 214 4.16 27.31 10.77
CA ASP A 214 4.45 27.35 9.33
C ASP A 214 5.96 27.36 9.02
N ASP A 215 6.79 27.91 9.92
CA ASP A 215 8.27 27.90 9.83
C ASP A 215 8.88 26.57 10.33
N SER A 216 8.01 25.59 10.64
CA SER A 216 8.36 24.28 11.19
C SER A 216 9.09 24.36 12.52
N VAL A 217 8.78 25.37 13.34
CA VAL A 217 9.24 25.46 14.73
C VAL A 217 8.31 24.62 15.59
N LEU A 218 8.89 23.94 16.57
CA LEU A 218 8.19 23.03 17.46
C LEU A 218 7.84 23.74 18.77
N TRP A 219 6.59 23.57 19.21
CA TRP A 219 6.05 24.26 20.37
C TRP A 219 5.35 23.27 21.29
N TRP A 220 5.67 23.30 22.58
CA TRP A 220 4.96 22.56 23.62
C TRP A 220 4.31 23.54 24.60
N LYS A 221 2.98 23.46 24.78
CA LYS A 221 2.28 24.24 25.81
C LYS A 221 2.63 23.69 27.18
N ILE A 222 3.02 24.57 28.09
CA ILE A 222 3.36 24.18 29.47
C ILE A 222 2.18 24.51 30.37
N GLY A 223 1.47 23.49 30.84
CA GLY A 223 0.28 23.68 31.67
C GLY A 223 -0.91 24.27 30.90
N LYS A 224 -2.07 24.31 31.55
CA LYS A 224 -3.33 24.76 30.94
C LYS A 224 -3.53 26.26 31.10
N ASN A 225 -3.74 26.98 30.00
CA ASN A 225 -4.00 28.43 29.99
C ASN A 225 -2.93 29.29 30.68
N THR A 226 -1.68 28.84 30.65
CA THR A 226 -0.55 29.56 31.24
C THR A 226 -0.04 30.65 30.31
N GLY A 227 -0.18 30.46 28.99
CA GLY A 227 0.44 31.33 27.99
C GLY A 227 1.95 31.17 27.91
N VAL A 228 2.49 30.05 28.41
CA VAL A 228 3.92 29.72 28.39
C VAL A 228 4.15 28.48 27.53
N TRP A 229 5.20 28.55 26.73
CA TRP A 229 5.53 27.56 25.72
C TRP A 229 7.00 27.20 25.79
N LEU A 230 7.32 25.92 25.64
CA LEU A 230 8.66 25.47 25.31
C LEU A 230 8.80 25.44 23.79
N ARG A 231 9.74 26.22 23.27
CA ARG A 231 10.02 26.36 21.85
C ARG A 231 11.31 25.65 21.49
N VAL A 232 11.28 24.83 20.45
CA VAL A 232 12.46 24.18 19.86
C VAL A 232 12.52 24.51 18.37
N GLY A 233 13.61 25.14 17.95
CA GLY A 233 13.87 25.34 16.53
C GLY A 233 14.84 26.47 16.24
N ASP A 234 15.10 26.66 14.95
CA ASP A 234 16.10 27.60 14.47
C ASP A 234 15.53 29.01 14.31
N ILE A 235 15.97 29.90 15.19
CA ILE A 235 15.58 31.33 15.24
C ILE A 235 16.19 32.10 14.06
N TYR A 236 17.41 31.76 13.64
CA TYR A 236 18.20 32.56 12.70
C TYR A 236 18.23 31.99 11.29
N LYS A 237 17.53 30.87 11.05
CA LYS A 237 17.51 30.15 9.78
C LYS A 237 18.91 29.72 9.32
N ASN A 238 19.79 29.42 10.29
CA ASN A 238 21.18 29.03 10.06
C ASN A 238 21.49 27.56 10.46
N GLY A 239 20.46 26.78 10.78
CA GLY A 239 20.56 25.38 11.17
C GLY A 239 20.78 25.15 12.67
N THR A 240 21.02 26.19 13.46
CA THR A 240 21.28 26.04 14.90
C THR A 240 19.98 25.80 15.66
N ILE A 241 19.93 24.75 16.47
CA ILE A 241 18.79 24.46 17.34
C ILE A 241 18.84 25.36 18.58
N PHE A 242 17.73 26.05 18.86
CA PHE A 242 17.50 26.76 20.11
C PHE A 242 16.37 26.09 20.89
N ILE A 243 16.59 25.91 22.19
CA ILE A 243 15.57 25.44 23.15
C ILE A 243 15.37 26.56 24.17
N SER A 244 14.13 26.97 24.36
CA SER A 244 13.82 28.18 25.14
C SER A 244 12.38 28.20 25.61
N PHE A 245 12.08 29.07 26.57
CA PHE A 245 10.71 29.38 26.96
C PHE A 245 10.24 30.69 26.34
N TRP A 246 9.02 30.67 25.82
CA TRP A 246 8.35 31.78 25.17
C TRP A 246 7.00 32.03 25.81
N SER A 247 6.62 33.31 25.92
CA SER A 247 5.29 33.71 26.39
C SER A 247 4.92 35.04 25.77
N GLU A 248 3.73 35.18 25.19
CA GLU A 248 3.35 36.42 24.51
C GLU A 248 3.39 37.63 25.45
N PHE A 249 4.10 38.69 25.06
CA PHE A 249 4.34 39.85 25.90
C PHE A 249 3.08 40.62 26.28
N TYR A 250 2.17 40.84 25.32
CA TYR A 250 1.00 41.68 25.57
C TYR A 250 -0.08 40.95 26.38
N GLU A 251 -0.31 39.67 26.09
CA GLU A 251 -1.32 38.87 26.78
C GLU A 251 -0.84 38.39 28.15
N ASN A 252 0.47 38.13 28.32
CA ASN A 252 1.02 37.51 29.52
C ASN A 252 2.01 38.43 30.24
N ARG A 253 1.53 39.63 30.60
CA ARG A 253 2.29 40.65 31.37
C ARG A 253 2.77 40.16 32.72
N LYS A 254 2.07 39.19 33.29
CA LYS A 254 2.38 38.58 34.58
C LYS A 254 3.79 37.94 34.62
N TYR A 255 4.33 37.49 33.48
CA TYR A 255 5.70 36.97 33.37
C TYR A 255 6.78 38.03 33.12
N GLN A 256 6.43 39.32 33.11
CA GLN A 256 7.37 40.41 32.81
C GLN A 256 8.69 40.40 33.62
N PRO A 257 8.73 40.01 34.91
CA PRO A 257 9.98 39.91 35.67
C PRO A 257 10.98 38.86 35.15
N TYR A 258 10.47 37.81 34.51
CA TYR A 258 11.22 36.63 34.08
C TYR A 258 11.65 36.71 32.61
N ARG A 259 11.37 37.83 31.92
CA ARG A 259 11.68 38.03 30.49
C ARG A 259 13.12 38.49 30.25
N TYR A 260 13.65 38.15 29.07
CA TYR A 260 14.97 38.56 28.61
C TYR A 260 15.04 40.07 28.38
N ALA A 261 14.00 40.64 27.77
CA ALA A 261 13.91 42.07 27.49
C ALA A 261 12.51 42.64 27.74
N GLN A 262 12.44 43.96 27.87
CA GLN A 262 11.18 44.70 28.05
C GLN A 262 10.65 45.32 26.75
N LYS A 263 11.41 45.22 25.66
CA LYS A 263 11.10 45.73 24.30
C LYS A 263 11.96 45.00 23.26
N GLY A 264 11.57 45.11 21.98
CA GLY A 264 12.30 44.49 20.86
C GLY A 264 11.99 43.00 20.67
N GLU A 265 12.75 42.34 19.81
CA GLU A 265 12.53 40.94 19.38
C GLU A 265 12.64 39.92 20.53
N TRP A 266 13.35 40.28 21.61
CA TRP A 266 13.56 39.43 22.78
C TRP A 266 12.52 39.60 23.89
N LYS A 267 11.53 40.48 23.69
CA LYS A 267 10.53 40.76 24.72
C LYS A 267 9.63 39.55 25.04
N ASP A 268 9.42 38.67 24.07
CA ASP A 268 8.53 37.52 24.21
C ASP A 268 9.21 36.30 24.87
N TRP A 269 10.52 36.38 25.11
CA TRP A 269 11.34 35.27 25.58
C TRP A 269 11.61 35.37 27.07
N LEU A 270 11.56 34.25 27.78
CA LEU A 270 12.02 34.18 29.16
C LEU A 270 13.54 34.08 29.22
N LYS A 271 14.14 34.46 30.35
CA LYS A 271 15.60 34.42 30.55
C LYS A 271 16.13 32.98 30.47
N ASN A 272 17.45 32.84 30.32
CA ASN A 272 18.18 31.57 30.29
C ASN A 272 17.80 30.65 29.11
N GLU A 273 18.07 31.14 27.91
CA GLU A 273 18.04 30.32 26.70
C GLU A 273 19.14 29.24 26.71
N TYR A 274 18.84 28.06 26.18
CA TYR A 274 19.87 27.09 25.81
C TYR A 274 20.18 27.24 24.33
N LYS A 275 21.40 27.70 24.07
CA LYS A 275 21.97 27.85 22.73
C LYS A 275 22.84 26.65 22.40
N GLY A 276 22.63 26.08 21.21
CA GLY A 276 23.65 25.26 20.55
C GLY A 276 23.63 23.79 20.96
N VAL A 277 22.53 23.10 20.61
CA VAL A 277 22.62 21.65 20.45
C VAL A 277 23.39 21.40 19.13
N GLU A 278 24.72 21.27 19.16
CA GLU A 278 25.55 20.87 17.99
C GLU A 278 25.38 19.38 17.62
N LEU A 279 24.13 18.91 17.61
CA LEU A 279 23.79 17.51 17.38
C LEU A 279 23.50 17.22 15.91
N LEU A 280 22.74 18.13 15.30
CA LEU A 280 22.23 18.04 13.94
C LEU A 280 21.86 19.44 13.43
N ASP A 281 21.85 19.61 12.11
CA ASP A 281 21.36 20.83 11.46
C ASP A 281 19.82 20.80 11.47
N TYR A 282 19.20 21.81 12.09
CA TYR A 282 17.73 21.91 12.16
C TYR A 282 17.09 21.97 10.77
N ASN A 283 17.81 22.50 9.77
CA ASN A 283 17.32 22.53 8.40
C ASN A 283 17.16 21.12 7.83
N ASP A 284 17.94 20.13 8.28
CA ASP A 284 17.75 18.75 7.86
C ASP A 284 16.41 18.19 8.35
N LEU A 285 16.02 18.48 9.60
CA LEU A 285 14.68 18.14 10.09
C LEU A 285 13.59 18.91 9.35
N ARG A 286 13.78 20.22 9.14
CA ARG A 286 12.81 21.11 8.49
C ARG A 286 12.54 20.70 7.04
N GLN A 287 13.57 20.28 6.33
CA GLN A 287 13.53 19.87 4.93
C GLN A 287 13.23 18.38 4.75
N GLY A 288 13.41 17.56 5.79
CA GLY A 288 13.27 16.11 5.71
C GLY A 288 14.47 15.41 5.06
N ASN A 289 15.65 16.03 5.14
CA ASN A 289 16.91 15.37 4.82
C ASN A 289 17.15 14.24 5.83
N ILE A 290 18.03 13.32 5.48
CA ILE A 290 18.24 12.11 6.27
C ILE A 290 18.90 12.47 7.60
N VAL A 291 18.22 12.13 8.70
CA VAL A 291 18.72 12.29 10.06
C VAL A 291 18.71 10.92 10.74
N ALA A 292 19.83 10.56 11.36
CA ALA A 292 19.95 9.30 12.11
C ALA A 292 19.01 9.30 13.33
N GLY A 293 18.33 8.16 13.57
CA GLY A 293 17.37 8.03 14.68
C GLY A 293 17.97 8.33 16.05
N GLU A 294 19.22 7.96 16.30
CA GLU A 294 19.96 8.27 17.54
C GLU A 294 20.02 9.79 17.81
N LYS A 295 20.17 10.61 16.77
CA LYS A 295 20.19 12.07 16.89
C LYS A 295 18.80 12.64 17.24
N ILE A 296 17.73 12.01 16.76
CA ILE A 296 16.36 12.38 17.16
C ILE A 296 16.15 12.08 18.64
N GLU A 297 16.63 10.92 19.11
CA GLU A 297 16.55 10.55 20.52
C GLU A 297 17.37 11.48 21.43
N GLU A 298 18.61 11.81 21.04
CA GLU A 298 19.44 12.73 21.81
C GLU A 298 18.82 14.14 21.84
N LEU A 299 18.19 14.60 20.76
CA LEU A 299 17.44 15.86 20.76
C LEU A 299 16.27 15.80 21.76
N ALA A 300 15.51 14.71 21.78
CA ALA A 300 14.44 14.52 22.76
C ALA A 300 14.95 14.59 24.21
N ASN A 301 16.08 13.95 24.48
CA ASN A 301 16.72 13.98 25.81
C ASN A 301 17.09 15.42 26.21
N LYS A 302 17.70 16.20 25.31
CA LYS A 302 18.09 17.58 25.57
C LYS A 302 16.89 18.50 25.79
N ILE A 303 15.79 18.29 25.08
CA ILE A 303 14.53 19.03 25.29
C ILE A 303 14.00 18.80 26.71
N VAL A 304 13.94 17.55 27.15
CA VAL A 304 13.44 17.19 28.48
C VAL A 304 14.40 17.63 29.58
N GLU A 305 15.70 17.49 29.37
CA GLU A 305 16.74 18.00 30.27
C GLU A 305 16.62 19.51 30.46
N PHE A 306 16.47 20.26 29.37
CA PHE A 306 16.27 21.71 29.43
C PHE A 306 15.02 22.07 30.25
N TYR A 307 13.89 21.42 30.00
CA TYR A 307 12.65 21.66 30.74
C TYR A 307 12.82 21.43 32.25
N ASN A 308 13.47 20.32 32.64
CA ASN A 308 13.60 19.93 34.04
C ASN A 308 14.66 20.72 34.82
N THR A 309 15.72 21.19 34.16
CA THR A 309 16.90 21.75 34.83
C THR A 309 17.00 23.27 34.75
N THR A 310 16.35 23.89 33.76
CA THR A 310 16.44 25.34 33.55
C THR A 310 15.74 26.08 34.68
N LYS A 311 16.47 27.01 35.29
CA LYS A 311 15.96 27.91 36.32
C LYS A 311 16.08 29.34 35.86
N ILE A 312 15.04 30.15 36.06
CA ILE A 312 15.03 31.59 35.82
C ILE A 312 14.93 32.29 37.17
N ASP A 313 15.93 33.11 37.49
CA ASP A 313 16.04 33.80 38.78
C ASP A 313 15.86 32.85 39.98
N GLY A 314 16.41 31.61 39.85
CA GLY A 314 16.39 30.58 40.88
C GLY A 314 15.15 29.66 40.88
N LYS A 315 14.15 29.93 40.04
CA LYS A 315 12.89 29.16 39.97
C LYS A 315 12.76 28.33 38.70
N THR A 316 12.16 27.15 38.78
CA THR A 316 11.79 26.35 37.58
C THR A 316 10.64 27.01 36.83
N ILE A 317 10.37 26.54 35.60
CA ILE A 317 9.25 27.07 34.82
C ILE A 317 7.89 26.79 35.48
N ASP A 318 7.72 25.63 36.11
CA ASP A 318 6.48 25.26 36.80
C ASP A 318 6.27 26.15 38.04
N GLU A 319 7.32 26.42 38.81
CA GLU A 319 7.27 27.36 39.95
C GLU A 319 6.92 28.79 39.50
N ILE A 320 7.39 29.21 38.32
CA ILE A 320 7.04 30.52 37.75
C ILE A 320 5.58 30.57 37.34
N ILE A 321 5.04 29.49 36.78
CA ILE A 321 3.65 29.41 36.35
C ILE A 321 2.69 29.40 37.56
N GLU A 322 3.06 28.73 38.65
CA GLU A 322 2.22 28.65 39.86
C GLU A 322 2.16 29.96 40.66
N VAL A 323 3.25 30.73 40.66
CA VAL A 323 3.37 31.96 41.47
C VAL A 323 2.68 33.17 40.84
N VAL A 324 2.32 33.10 39.55
CA VAL A 324 2.02 34.27 38.70
C VAL A 324 0.61 34.26 38.12
#